data_AF-A0A832PEG0-F1
#
_entry.id   AF-A0A832PEG0-F1
#
_cell.length_a   1.000
_cell.length_b   1.000
_cell.length_c   1.000
_cell.angle_alpha   90.00
_cell.angle_beta   90.00
_cell.angle_gamma   90.00
#
_symmetry.space_group_name_H-M   'P 1'
#
loop_
_entity.id
_entity.type
_entity.pdbx_description
1 polymer ?
#
loop_
_entity_poly.entity_id
_entity_poly.type
_entity_poly.pdbx_seq_one_letter_code
_entity_poly.pdbx_strand_id
1 'polypeptide(L)'
;MDDKGMIFTTDVLLSLIIVTVVLGMITDQMDILSYKMEDFTGRKSLERTVNDAADYLIKSPGEPQHWERETHPSSNTLPGLAVIDRGRPVPNFLLHKKVAGLKYNPGLLRNLVNTDNYYLVMTRANDSQIIVEIGDNSSMPNAKEVAVANRSCMLVPGEAIFSMIDIMHINPAHPRENTTFLWYSKAGNPPIYVGPGNVTTSSDPSSSFNVTYQDLETYDYYIRIDANTGVRSADYGFTDGDAVVNGTYGDFEDKKRRDAINDELDRIYGQPGWLKIRDLSVGAFIPVDDNLKKVLDKGGGPDMKLWLQVKSNPNADFDITLVRVFHGQGYNKIPVKLILYIWE
;
A
#
# COMPACT_ATOMS: atom_id res chain seq x y z
N MET A 1 15.03 -88.67 30.81
CA MET A 1 14.64 -87.25 30.84
C MET A 1 15.71 -86.51 30.06
N ASP A 2 15.27 -85.74 29.08
CA ASP A 2 16.07 -85.24 27.96
C ASP A 2 17.03 -84.10 28.33
N ASP A 3 18.31 -84.41 28.53
CA ASP A 3 19.36 -83.41 28.71
C ASP A 3 19.46 -82.46 27.49
N LYS A 4 19.09 -82.94 26.30
CA LYS A 4 19.06 -82.14 25.07
C LYS A 4 17.93 -81.09 25.05
N GLY A 5 16.78 -81.41 25.65
CA GLY A 5 15.65 -80.47 25.75
C GLY A 5 15.92 -79.36 26.76
N MET A 6 16.67 -79.68 27.84
CA MET A 6 17.07 -78.70 28.84
C MET A 6 18.09 -77.70 28.27
N ILE A 7 19.06 -78.14 27.45
CA ILE A 7 20.03 -77.25 26.79
C ILE A 7 19.33 -76.31 25.80
N PHE A 8 18.41 -76.82 24.98
CA PHE A 8 17.65 -75.99 24.02
C PHE A 8 16.77 -74.94 24.71
N THR A 9 16.06 -75.33 25.76
CA THR A 9 15.19 -74.41 26.51
C THR A 9 16.00 -73.30 27.20
N THR A 10 17.17 -73.63 27.74
CA THR A 10 18.05 -72.66 28.39
C THR A 10 18.62 -71.66 27.37
N ASP A 11 18.98 -72.11 26.18
CA ASP A 11 19.52 -71.27 25.10
C ASP A 11 18.46 -70.31 24.53
N VAL A 12 17.23 -70.80 24.36
CA VAL A 12 16.08 -69.97 23.97
C VAL A 12 15.75 -68.92 25.04
N LEU A 13 15.79 -69.29 26.32
CA LEU A 13 15.52 -68.37 27.42
C LEU A 13 16.60 -67.28 27.52
N LEU A 14 17.88 -67.65 27.35
CA LEU A 14 18.99 -66.70 27.32
C LEU A 14 18.87 -65.74 26.12
N SER A 15 18.52 -66.28 24.95
CA SER A 15 18.27 -65.48 23.73
C SER A 15 17.11 -64.49 23.93
N LEU A 16 16.04 -64.91 24.59
CA LEU A 16 14.89 -64.05 24.89
C LEU A 16 15.28 -62.90 25.83
N ILE A 17 16.12 -63.15 26.84
CA ILE A 17 16.64 -62.11 27.73
C ILE A 17 17.42 -61.07 26.93
N ILE A 18 18.31 -61.50 26.04
CA ILE A 18 19.11 -60.60 25.20
C ILE A 18 18.20 -59.75 24.30
N VAL A 19 17.22 -60.38 23.63
CA VAL A 19 16.25 -59.68 22.77
C VAL A 19 15.43 -58.66 23.55
N THR A 20 15.00 -59.00 24.77
CA THR A 20 14.20 -58.11 25.62
C THR A 20 15.01 -56.90 26.09
N VAL A 21 16.28 -57.09 26.44
CA VAL A 21 17.20 -56.00 26.80
C VAL A 21 17.43 -55.07 25.61
N VAL A 22 17.67 -55.62 24.41
CA VAL A 22 17.86 -54.83 23.19
C VAL A 22 16.58 -54.03 22.85
N LEU A 23 15.39 -54.65 22.97
CA LEU A 23 14.13 -53.95 22.75
C LEU A 23 13.92 -52.82 23.76
N GLY A 24 14.22 -53.05 25.04
CA GLY A 24 14.13 -52.00 26.07
C GLY A 24 15.05 -50.80 25.80
N MET A 25 16.26 -51.05 25.29
CA MET A 25 17.18 -49.98 24.89
C MET A 25 16.68 -49.22 23.65
N ILE A 26 16.07 -49.91 22.68
CA ILE A 26 15.51 -49.26 21.48
C ILE A 26 14.31 -48.39 21.86
N THR A 27 13.43 -48.85 22.75
CA THR A 27 12.26 -48.07 23.19
C THR A 27 12.67 -46.78 23.89
N ASP A 28 13.67 -46.83 24.78
CA ASP A 28 14.18 -45.65 25.48
C ASP A 28 14.78 -44.62 24.49
N GLN A 29 15.51 -45.10 23.48
CA GLN A 29 16.02 -44.23 22.41
C GLN A 29 14.91 -43.66 21.51
N MET A 30 13.86 -44.45 21.24
CA MET A 30 12.71 -43.99 20.45
C MET A 30 11.93 -42.90 21.16
N ASP A 31 11.79 -42.94 22.49
CA ASP A 31 11.14 -41.88 23.25
C ASP A 31 11.92 -40.57 23.15
N ILE A 32 13.25 -40.62 23.34
CA ILE A 32 14.13 -39.45 23.17
C ILE A 32 14.07 -38.88 21.74
N LEU A 33 14.04 -39.74 20.73
CA LEU A 33 13.90 -39.33 19.34
C LEU A 33 12.54 -38.71 19.05
N SER A 34 11.47 -39.25 19.63
CA SER A 34 10.10 -38.74 19.47
C SER A 34 9.98 -37.33 20.05
N TYR A 35 10.50 -37.09 21.25
CA TYR A 35 10.54 -35.74 21.84
C TYR A 35 11.30 -34.74 20.96
N LYS A 36 12.46 -35.15 20.43
CA LYS A 36 13.24 -34.28 19.52
C LYS A 36 12.52 -34.01 18.21
N MET A 37 11.78 -34.98 17.67
CA MET A 37 10.99 -34.80 16.46
C MET A 37 9.78 -33.87 16.69
N GLU A 38 9.13 -33.97 17.84
CA GLU A 38 8.02 -33.11 18.22
C GLU A 38 8.47 -31.65 18.35
N ASP A 39 9.54 -31.38 19.12
CA ASP A 39 10.13 -30.03 19.26
C ASP A 39 10.58 -29.48 17.90
N PHE A 40 11.23 -30.30 17.06
CA PHE A 40 11.65 -29.87 15.73
C PHE A 40 10.48 -29.50 14.81
N THR A 41 9.37 -30.23 14.92
CA THR A 41 8.17 -30.00 14.11
C THR A 41 7.43 -28.75 14.58
N GLY A 42 7.29 -28.56 15.89
CA GLY A 42 6.72 -27.35 16.51
C GLY A 42 7.48 -26.10 16.08
N ARG A 43 8.80 -26.09 16.26
CA ARG A 43 9.65 -24.97 15.85
C ARG A 43 9.51 -24.62 14.38
N LYS A 44 9.55 -25.61 13.49
CA LYS A 44 9.40 -25.38 12.05
C LYS A 44 8.03 -24.82 11.68
N SER A 45 6.97 -25.27 12.36
CA SER A 45 5.63 -24.72 12.19
C SER A 45 5.59 -23.26 12.60
N LEU A 46 6.15 -22.93 13.77
CA LEU A 46 6.23 -21.55 14.28
C LEU A 46 7.05 -20.64 13.36
N GLU A 47 8.22 -21.10 12.91
CA GLU A 47 9.07 -20.39 11.94
C GLU A 47 8.35 -20.15 10.61
N ARG A 48 7.56 -21.12 10.14
CA ARG A 48 6.76 -20.94 8.93
C ARG A 48 5.66 -19.90 9.16
N THR A 49 4.89 -20.00 10.24
CA THR A 49 3.81 -19.07 10.57
C THR A 49 4.30 -17.64 10.67
N VAL A 50 5.42 -17.40 11.37
CA VAL A 50 5.97 -16.04 11.50
C VAL A 50 6.46 -15.47 10.17
N ASN A 51 7.04 -16.30 9.31
CA ASN A 51 7.50 -15.87 7.99
C ASN A 51 6.33 -15.61 7.03
N ASP A 52 5.33 -16.50 7.00
CA ASP A 52 4.13 -16.36 6.16
C ASP A 52 3.35 -15.11 6.59
N ALA A 53 3.20 -14.86 7.90
CA ALA A 53 2.55 -13.66 8.44
C ALA A 53 3.33 -12.38 8.12
N ALA A 54 4.66 -12.36 8.35
CA ALA A 54 5.48 -11.19 8.01
C ALA A 54 5.49 -10.91 6.50
N ASP A 55 5.52 -11.95 5.67
CA ASP A 55 5.44 -11.82 4.22
C ASP A 55 4.07 -11.31 3.78
N TYR A 56 2.99 -11.79 4.38
CA TYR A 56 1.65 -11.28 4.11
C TYR A 56 1.55 -9.79 4.45
N LEU A 57 2.02 -9.37 5.64
CA LEU A 57 2.02 -7.98 6.06
C LEU A 57 2.68 -7.05 5.04
N ILE A 58 3.82 -7.44 4.47
CA ILE A 58 4.61 -6.56 3.59
C ILE A 58 4.28 -6.70 2.09
N LYS A 59 3.65 -7.81 1.68
CA LYS A 59 3.35 -8.11 0.26
C LYS A 59 1.87 -7.91 -0.09
N SER A 60 0.97 -8.04 0.88
CA SER A 60 -0.47 -7.91 0.67
C SER A 60 -0.96 -6.52 1.07
N PRO A 61 -1.95 -5.95 0.35
CA PRO A 61 -2.65 -4.77 0.82
C PRO A 61 -3.64 -5.09 1.95
N GLY A 62 -3.90 -6.37 2.22
CA GLY A 62 -4.89 -6.81 3.19
C GLY A 62 -6.24 -7.08 2.56
N GLU A 63 -7.12 -7.67 3.37
CA GLU A 63 -8.45 -8.07 2.96
C GLU A 63 -9.45 -7.68 4.05
N PRO A 64 -10.40 -6.77 3.78
CA PRO A 64 -10.57 -5.98 2.56
C PRO A 64 -9.37 -5.05 2.23
N GLN A 65 -9.22 -4.66 0.96
CA GLN A 65 -8.08 -3.87 0.47
C GLN A 65 -7.81 -2.55 1.22
N HIS A 66 -8.89 -1.93 1.72
CA HIS A 66 -8.91 -0.63 2.40
C HIS A 66 -9.40 -0.76 3.85
N TRP A 67 -9.09 -1.88 4.50
CA TRP A 67 -9.51 -2.20 5.86
C TRP A 67 -9.17 -1.09 6.88
N GLU A 68 -8.13 -0.30 6.64
CA GLU A 68 -7.71 0.81 7.51
C GLU A 68 -8.69 1.99 7.52
N ARG A 69 -9.67 2.01 6.60
CA ARG A 69 -10.71 3.02 6.53
C ARG A 69 -11.96 2.63 7.33
N GLU A 70 -12.09 1.37 7.71
CA GLU A 70 -13.22 0.89 8.49
C GLU A 70 -13.04 1.32 9.95
N THR A 71 -14.08 1.92 10.53
CA THR A 71 -14.06 2.35 11.94
C THR A 71 -13.94 1.16 12.89
N HIS A 72 -14.53 0.02 12.50
CA HIS A 72 -14.46 -1.25 13.23
C HIS A 72 -14.24 -2.39 12.23
N PRO A 73 -12.98 -2.69 11.88
CA PRO A 73 -12.67 -3.78 10.96
C PRO A 73 -13.26 -5.09 11.45
N SER A 74 -13.82 -5.89 10.55
CA SER A 74 -14.42 -7.18 10.90
C SER A 74 -13.40 -8.14 11.53
N SER A 75 -13.86 -9.12 12.32
CA SER A 75 -12.99 -10.16 12.89
C SER A 75 -12.33 -11.05 11.84
N ASN A 76 -12.76 -11.01 10.57
CA ASN A 76 -12.17 -11.77 9.47
C ASN A 76 -11.17 -10.94 8.65
N THR A 77 -10.94 -9.68 9.05
CA THR A 77 -10.03 -8.78 8.35
C THR A 77 -8.59 -9.27 8.49
N LEU A 78 -7.90 -9.39 7.36
CA LEU A 78 -6.48 -9.72 7.30
C LEU A 78 -5.66 -8.44 7.07
N PRO A 79 -4.89 -7.98 8.06
CA PRO A 79 -4.18 -6.71 7.95
C PRO A 79 -2.95 -6.87 7.06
N GLY A 80 -3.03 -6.41 5.82
CA GLY A 80 -1.86 -6.20 4.96
C GLY A 80 -1.48 -4.72 4.95
N LEU A 81 -0.18 -4.42 4.84
CA LEU A 81 0.38 -3.07 4.95
C LEU A 81 0.85 -2.53 3.60
N ALA A 82 0.87 -3.34 2.54
CA ALA A 82 1.42 -2.93 1.26
C ALA A 82 0.65 -1.76 0.64
N VAL A 83 1.40 -0.81 0.07
CA VAL A 83 0.89 0.25 -0.79
C VAL A 83 0.35 -0.38 -2.06
N ILE A 84 -0.71 0.21 -2.61
CA ILE A 84 -1.25 -0.16 -3.90
C ILE A 84 -0.88 0.93 -4.87
N ASP A 85 -0.24 0.54 -5.94
CA ASP A 85 0.11 1.41 -7.06
C ASP A 85 -0.49 0.80 -8.33
N ARG A 86 -1.25 1.61 -9.07
CA ARG A 86 -1.94 1.18 -10.31
C ARG A 86 -2.77 -0.11 -10.15
N GLY A 87 -3.49 -0.23 -9.03
CA GLY A 87 -4.32 -1.39 -8.72
C GLY A 87 -3.56 -2.67 -8.34
N ARG A 88 -2.24 -2.61 -8.15
CA ARG A 88 -1.42 -3.75 -7.72
C ARG A 88 -0.68 -3.44 -6.42
N PRO A 89 -0.54 -4.41 -5.51
CA PRO A 89 0.29 -4.20 -4.34
C PRO A 89 1.76 -4.07 -4.74
N VAL A 90 2.46 -3.14 -4.09
CA VAL A 90 3.91 -2.95 -4.23
C VAL A 90 4.59 -3.56 -2.99
N PRO A 91 5.20 -4.75 -3.11
CA PRO A 91 5.83 -5.42 -1.97
C PRO A 91 6.88 -4.57 -1.29
N ASN A 92 6.98 -4.67 0.03
CA ASN A 92 7.94 -3.94 0.87
C ASN A 92 7.76 -2.42 0.91
N PHE A 93 6.74 -1.85 0.25
CA PHE A 93 6.34 -0.46 0.44
C PHE A 93 5.10 -0.43 1.32
N LEU A 94 5.23 0.11 2.53
CA LEU A 94 4.18 0.07 3.54
C LEU A 94 3.44 1.40 3.61
N LEU A 95 2.12 1.38 3.63
CA LEU A 95 1.32 2.59 3.75
C LEU A 95 1.25 3.02 5.22
N HIS A 96 1.69 4.25 5.53
CA HIS A 96 1.68 4.76 6.91
C HIS A 96 0.30 4.66 7.58
N LYS A 97 -0.77 4.93 6.84
CA LYS A 97 -2.15 4.82 7.34
C LYS A 97 -2.51 3.40 7.77
N LYS A 98 -2.06 2.38 7.03
CA LYS A 98 -2.28 0.96 7.39
C LYS A 98 -1.49 0.57 8.63
N VAL A 99 -0.27 1.08 8.77
CA VAL A 99 0.54 0.88 10.00
C VAL A 99 -0.14 1.52 11.20
N ALA A 100 -0.65 2.75 11.07
CA ALA A 100 -1.40 3.43 12.11
C ALA A 100 -2.72 2.68 12.43
N GLY A 101 -3.48 2.27 11.42
CA GLY A 101 -4.70 1.50 11.56
C GLY A 101 -4.49 0.18 12.31
N LEU A 102 -3.36 -0.51 12.05
CA LEU A 102 -2.99 -1.73 12.75
C LEU A 102 -2.67 -1.45 14.23
N LYS A 103 -2.01 -0.33 14.53
CA LYS A 103 -1.73 0.09 15.90
C LYS A 103 -3.01 0.33 16.70
N TYR A 104 -4.03 0.92 16.07
CA TYR A 104 -5.33 1.15 16.71
C TYR A 104 -6.18 -0.12 16.82
N ASN A 105 -5.95 -1.11 15.97
CA ASN A 105 -6.68 -2.38 15.93
C ASN A 105 -5.71 -3.58 16.06
N PRO A 106 -5.00 -3.73 17.19
CA PRO A 106 -3.94 -4.71 17.35
C PRO A 106 -4.44 -6.16 17.20
N GLY A 107 -5.70 -6.41 17.58
CA GLY A 107 -6.34 -7.73 17.47
C GLY A 107 -6.40 -8.29 16.05
N LEU A 108 -6.24 -7.46 15.01
CA LEU A 108 -6.17 -7.94 13.62
C LEU A 108 -4.94 -8.81 13.34
N LEU A 109 -3.83 -8.61 14.06
CA LEU A 109 -2.67 -9.49 13.92
C LEU A 109 -2.98 -10.92 14.31
N ARG A 110 -3.85 -11.13 15.32
CA ARG A 110 -4.31 -12.46 15.74
C ARG A 110 -4.92 -13.24 14.59
N ASN A 111 -5.63 -12.57 13.67
CA ASN A 111 -6.24 -13.23 12.51
C ASN A 111 -5.19 -13.79 11.54
N LEU A 112 -3.99 -13.20 11.53
CA LEU A 112 -2.90 -13.61 10.66
C LEU A 112 -2.01 -14.67 11.30
N VAL A 113 -1.73 -14.55 12.60
CA VAL A 113 -0.82 -15.45 13.32
C VAL A 113 -1.55 -16.60 14.04
N ASN A 114 -2.86 -16.49 14.21
CA ASN A 114 -3.74 -17.43 14.92
C ASN A 114 -3.29 -17.75 16.37
N THR A 115 -2.71 -16.77 17.06
CA THR A 115 -2.30 -16.85 18.46
C THR A 115 -2.36 -15.47 19.11
N ASP A 116 -2.42 -15.42 20.43
CA ASP A 116 -2.30 -14.19 21.22
C ASP A 116 -0.84 -13.89 21.62
N ASN A 117 0.07 -14.85 21.39
CA ASN A 117 1.50 -14.73 21.67
C ASN A 117 2.25 -14.15 20.47
N TYR A 118 2.06 -12.85 20.23
CA TYR A 118 2.80 -12.15 19.19
C TYR A 118 3.26 -10.77 19.64
N TYR A 119 4.32 -10.30 19.00
CA TYR A 119 4.84 -8.96 19.20
C TYR A 119 5.40 -8.45 17.88
N LEU A 120 4.91 -7.31 17.41
CA LEU A 120 5.34 -6.66 16.18
C LEU A 120 5.98 -5.32 16.54
N VAL A 121 7.19 -5.10 16.07
CA VAL A 121 7.88 -3.81 16.20
C VAL A 121 8.37 -3.35 14.83
N MET A 122 8.13 -2.08 14.53
CA MET A 122 8.69 -1.40 13.36
C MET A 122 9.62 -0.30 13.84
N THR A 123 10.87 -0.36 13.39
CA THR A 123 11.90 0.63 13.72
C THR A 123 12.41 1.32 12.47
N ARG A 124 12.81 2.58 12.59
CA ARG A 124 13.48 3.30 11.52
C ARG A 124 14.88 2.71 11.31
N ALA A 125 15.29 2.49 10.06
CA ALA A 125 16.51 1.74 9.79
C ALA A 125 17.82 2.50 10.13
N ASN A 126 17.78 3.84 10.19
CA ASN A 126 18.96 4.69 10.42
C ASN A 126 19.32 4.88 11.91
N ASP A 127 18.33 5.01 12.78
CA ASP A 127 18.49 5.35 14.21
C ASP A 127 17.81 4.32 15.14
N SER A 128 17.15 3.31 14.57
CA SER A 128 16.38 2.30 15.30
C SER A 128 15.24 2.87 16.15
N GLN A 129 14.80 4.11 15.89
CA GLN A 129 13.66 4.71 16.56
C GLN A 129 12.41 3.87 16.31
N ILE A 130 11.69 3.51 17.38
CA ILE A 130 10.42 2.78 17.28
C ILE A 130 9.37 3.68 16.62
N ILE A 131 8.78 3.18 15.54
CA ILE A 131 7.68 3.79 14.80
C ILE A 131 6.35 3.20 15.28
N VAL A 132 6.30 1.87 15.38
CA VAL A 132 5.12 1.14 15.85
C VAL A 132 5.57 -0.03 16.72
N GLU A 133 4.75 -0.33 17.72
CA GLU A 133 4.90 -1.45 18.61
C GLU A 133 3.50 -1.99 18.90
N ILE A 134 3.30 -3.29 18.74
CA ILE A 134 2.00 -3.95 18.84
C ILE A 134 2.17 -5.29 19.54
N GLY A 135 1.31 -5.55 20.54
CA GLY A 135 1.38 -6.75 21.38
C GLY A 135 2.12 -6.50 22.70
N ASP A 136 2.13 -7.51 23.57
CA ASP A 136 2.86 -7.49 24.84
C ASP A 136 3.98 -8.53 24.78
N ASN A 137 5.22 -8.10 25.04
CA ASN A 137 6.41 -8.96 25.04
C ASN A 137 6.77 -9.50 26.43
N SER A 138 5.98 -9.19 27.48
CA SER A 138 6.30 -9.53 28.87
C SER A 138 6.41 -11.04 29.14
N SER A 139 5.65 -11.86 28.40
CA SER A 139 5.64 -13.32 28.54
C SER A 139 6.70 -14.04 27.70
N MET A 140 7.27 -13.35 26.71
CA MET A 140 8.28 -13.90 25.78
C MET A 140 9.55 -14.44 26.47
N PRO A 141 10.10 -13.83 27.55
CA PRO A 141 11.28 -14.37 28.23
C PRO A 141 11.07 -15.76 28.85
N ASN A 142 9.82 -16.14 29.12
CA ASN A 142 9.45 -17.44 29.68
C ASN A 142 8.96 -18.43 28.62
N ALA A 143 8.94 -18.05 27.35
CA ALA A 143 8.48 -18.90 26.26
C ALA A 143 9.42 -20.08 26.04
N LYS A 144 8.84 -21.23 25.67
CA LYS A 144 9.64 -22.42 25.33
C LYS A 144 10.37 -22.22 24.01
N GLU A 145 9.68 -21.61 23.05
CA GLU A 145 10.21 -21.35 21.71
C GLU A 145 9.77 -19.97 21.21
N VAL A 146 10.67 -19.28 20.50
CA VAL A 146 10.40 -17.98 19.89
C VAL A 146 10.85 -18.01 18.44
N ALA A 147 9.94 -17.72 17.51
CA ALA A 147 10.25 -17.52 16.10
C ALA A 147 10.21 -16.03 15.76
N VAL A 148 11.14 -15.60 14.90
CA VAL A 148 11.31 -14.19 14.55
C VAL A 148 11.42 -14.04 13.04
N ALA A 149 10.62 -13.16 12.46
CA ALA A 149 10.77 -12.71 11.08
C ALA A 149 11.19 -11.23 11.05
N ASN A 150 12.28 -10.95 10.33
CA ASN A 150 12.78 -9.59 10.13
C ASN A 150 12.72 -9.25 8.64
N ARG A 151 12.14 -8.07 8.32
CA ARG A 151 11.92 -7.59 6.96
C ARG A 151 12.32 -6.12 6.84
N SER A 152 13.12 -5.81 5.83
CA SER A 152 13.47 -4.43 5.49
C SER A 152 12.46 -3.89 4.47
N CYS A 153 11.82 -2.77 4.81
CA CYS A 153 10.74 -2.17 4.03
C CYS A 153 10.94 -0.65 3.90
N MET A 154 10.10 -0.02 3.07
CA MET A 154 9.99 1.43 2.91
C MET A 154 8.62 1.87 3.39
N LEU A 155 8.57 2.67 4.45
CA LEU A 155 7.35 3.31 4.90
C LEU A 155 7.09 4.53 4.01
N VAL A 156 5.94 4.51 3.33
CA VAL A 156 5.47 5.59 2.47
C VAL A 156 4.50 6.46 3.28
N PRO A 157 4.82 7.74 3.49
CA PRO A 157 4.02 8.62 4.34
C PRO A 157 2.74 9.10 3.66
N GLY A 158 2.65 8.99 2.32
CA GLY A 158 1.52 9.48 1.54
C GLY A 158 0.66 8.39 0.90
N GLU A 159 -0.63 8.67 0.82
CA GLU A 159 -1.63 7.91 0.07
C GLU A 159 -1.89 8.60 -1.27
N ALA A 160 -1.81 7.84 -2.37
CA ALA A 160 -2.32 8.30 -3.66
C ALA A 160 -3.85 8.34 -3.59
N ILE A 161 -4.43 9.54 -3.65
CA ILE A 161 -5.89 9.73 -3.62
C ILE A 161 -6.49 9.85 -5.01
N PHE A 162 -5.66 10.16 -6.00
CA PHE A 162 -6.03 10.25 -7.41
C PHE A 162 -4.79 9.99 -8.26
N SER A 163 -4.93 9.21 -9.33
CA SER A 163 -3.84 8.93 -10.27
C SER A 163 -4.36 8.85 -11.69
N MET A 164 -3.69 9.55 -12.59
CA MET A 164 -3.87 9.48 -14.04
C MET A 164 -2.58 8.95 -14.64
N ILE A 165 -2.69 7.87 -15.41
CA ILE A 165 -1.56 7.17 -16.02
C ILE A 165 -1.69 7.32 -17.54
N ASP A 166 -0.57 7.46 -18.22
CA ASP A 166 -0.47 7.46 -19.67
C ASP A 166 -1.32 8.55 -20.35
N ILE A 167 -1.20 9.78 -19.85
CA ILE A 167 -1.99 10.93 -20.30
C ILE A 167 -1.74 11.28 -21.79
N MET A 168 -0.69 10.74 -22.41
CA MET A 168 -0.21 11.16 -23.73
C MET A 168 -0.17 10.08 -24.84
N HIS A 169 -0.32 8.77 -24.57
CA HIS A 169 -0.57 7.77 -25.63
C HIS A 169 -2.02 7.64 -26.08
N ILE A 170 -2.95 8.44 -25.56
CA ILE A 170 -4.37 8.34 -25.91
C ILE A 170 -4.57 8.87 -27.34
N ASN A 171 -4.57 7.94 -28.29
CA ASN A 171 -4.57 8.18 -29.73
C ASN A 171 -5.98 8.59 -30.23
N PRO A 172 -6.13 9.60 -31.11
CA PRO A 172 -7.41 10.25 -31.39
C PRO A 172 -8.22 9.64 -32.54
N ALA A 173 -7.80 8.52 -33.15
CA ALA A 173 -8.26 8.16 -34.49
C ALA A 173 -9.05 6.84 -34.64
N HIS A 174 -9.24 6.01 -33.61
CA HIS A 174 -9.93 4.70 -33.77
C HIS A 174 -10.98 4.40 -32.69
N PRO A 175 -12.30 4.42 -33.03
CA PRO A 175 -13.41 4.43 -32.08
C PRO A 175 -14.01 3.04 -31.76
N ARG A 176 -13.22 1.96 -31.69
CA ARG A 176 -13.79 0.60 -31.53
C ARG A 176 -13.20 -0.29 -30.45
N GLU A 177 -12.33 0.23 -29.58
CA GLU A 177 -11.85 -0.50 -28.42
C GLU A 177 -12.13 0.30 -27.15
N ASN A 178 -12.68 -0.37 -26.14
CA ASN A 178 -13.17 0.21 -24.89
C ASN A 178 -12.05 0.87 -24.08
N THR A 179 -11.79 2.15 -24.32
CA THR A 179 -10.92 2.97 -23.46
C THR A 179 -11.50 4.36 -23.26
N THR A 180 -11.53 4.75 -22.00
CA THR A 180 -12.00 6.02 -21.42
C THR A 180 -11.56 7.25 -22.21
N PHE A 181 -12.50 8.16 -22.48
CA PHE A 181 -12.24 9.41 -23.20
C PHE A 181 -11.43 10.40 -22.35
N LEU A 182 -10.13 10.49 -22.59
CA LEU A 182 -9.36 11.70 -22.38
C LEU A 182 -9.48 12.56 -23.65
N TRP A 183 -10.04 13.77 -23.51
CA TRP A 183 -10.26 14.65 -24.65
C TRP A 183 -8.93 15.22 -25.14
N TYR A 184 -8.50 14.73 -26.29
CA TYR A 184 -7.38 15.23 -27.04
C TYR A 184 -7.87 16.19 -28.13
N SER A 185 -7.26 17.37 -28.23
CA SER A 185 -7.31 18.21 -29.44
C SER A 185 -5.89 18.32 -29.98
N LYS A 186 -5.65 17.78 -31.19
CA LYS A 186 -4.41 18.08 -31.92
C LYS A 186 -4.54 19.49 -32.44
N ALA A 187 -3.76 20.40 -31.89
CA ALA A 187 -3.30 21.50 -32.68
C ALA A 187 -1.97 21.97 -32.11
N GLY A 188 -0.94 22.09 -32.95
CA GLY A 188 0.14 23.00 -32.60
C GLY A 188 -0.49 24.33 -32.20
N ASN A 189 -0.01 24.93 -31.09
CA ASN A 189 -0.56 26.15 -30.52
C ASN A 189 -2.10 26.27 -30.65
N PRO A 190 -2.86 25.55 -29.80
CA PRO A 190 -2.83 25.80 -28.36
C PRO A 190 -2.69 24.54 -27.46
N PRO A 191 -2.42 24.74 -26.15
CA PRO A 191 -2.19 23.69 -25.13
C PRO A 191 -3.26 22.60 -24.96
N ILE A 192 -2.81 21.44 -24.46
CA ILE A 192 -3.62 20.28 -24.05
C ILE A 192 -4.32 20.61 -22.72
N TYR A 193 -5.61 20.31 -22.59
CA TYR A 193 -6.38 20.43 -21.35
C TYR A 193 -6.70 19.04 -20.81
N VAL A 194 -6.12 18.67 -19.68
CA VAL A 194 -6.50 17.47 -18.93
C VAL A 194 -7.37 17.93 -17.79
N GLY A 195 -8.66 17.61 -17.81
CA GLY A 195 -9.54 17.74 -16.66
C GLY A 195 -10.30 16.44 -16.47
N PRO A 196 -10.80 16.14 -15.26
CA PRO A 196 -11.74 15.06 -15.04
C PRO A 196 -13.09 15.47 -15.66
N GLY A 197 -13.17 15.41 -17.00
CA GLY A 197 -14.46 15.32 -17.67
C GLY A 197 -15.03 13.96 -17.32
N ASN A 198 -16.28 13.91 -16.84
CA ASN A 198 -17.03 12.69 -16.47
C ASN A 198 -16.40 11.39 -17.03
N VAL A 199 -15.55 10.75 -16.24
CA VAL A 199 -15.26 9.33 -16.39
C VAL A 199 -16.46 8.60 -15.80
N THR A 200 -17.62 8.75 -16.44
CA THR A 200 -18.83 7.99 -16.11
C THR A 200 -18.89 6.67 -16.88
N THR A 201 -17.78 6.23 -17.49
CA THR A 201 -17.74 4.94 -18.23
C THR A 201 -16.52 4.07 -17.96
N SER A 202 -15.53 4.53 -17.18
CA SER A 202 -14.64 3.57 -16.53
C SER A 202 -15.26 3.28 -15.17
N SER A 203 -15.54 2.01 -14.90
CA SER A 203 -16.01 1.49 -13.62
C SER A 203 -15.03 1.71 -12.45
N ASP A 204 -14.13 2.67 -12.55
CA ASP A 204 -13.05 2.95 -11.62
C ASP A 204 -13.38 4.24 -10.81
N PRO A 205 -13.68 4.14 -9.51
CA PRO A 205 -14.04 5.25 -8.63
C PRO A 205 -12.87 6.24 -8.33
N SER A 206 -11.81 6.21 -9.12
CA SER A 206 -10.55 6.95 -8.91
C SER A 206 -10.39 8.24 -9.74
N SER A 207 -11.40 8.64 -10.51
CA SER A 207 -11.32 9.83 -11.39
C SER A 207 -11.72 11.15 -10.73
N SER A 208 -12.27 11.12 -9.52
CA SER A 208 -12.64 12.29 -8.73
C SER A 208 -12.02 12.20 -7.35
N PHE A 209 -11.72 13.35 -6.77
CA PHE A 209 -11.23 13.46 -5.39
C PHE A 209 -12.00 14.55 -4.67
N ASN A 210 -12.19 14.35 -3.37
CA ASN A 210 -12.83 15.31 -2.48
C ASN A 210 -11.81 15.70 -1.40
N VAL A 211 -11.69 17.00 -1.13
CA VAL A 211 -10.85 17.56 -0.08
C VAL A 211 -11.67 18.54 0.72
N THR A 212 -11.74 18.33 2.03
CA THR A 212 -12.42 19.24 2.96
C THR A 212 -11.41 20.12 3.71
N TYR A 213 -11.89 21.17 4.38
CA TYR A 213 -11.03 21.96 5.29
C TYR A 213 -10.41 21.10 6.40
N GLN A 214 -11.17 20.15 6.95
CA GLN A 214 -10.65 19.22 7.95
C GLN A 214 -9.51 18.37 7.38
N ASP A 215 -9.58 17.99 6.10
CA ASP A 215 -8.50 17.28 5.45
C ASP A 215 -7.26 18.16 5.26
N LEU A 216 -7.41 19.45 4.94
CA LEU A 216 -6.27 20.39 4.84
C LEU A 216 -5.62 20.70 6.19
N GLU A 217 -6.35 20.55 7.30
CA GLU A 217 -5.77 20.63 8.65
C GLU A 217 -5.02 19.35 9.04
N THR A 218 -5.39 18.22 8.44
CA THR A 218 -4.86 16.89 8.79
C THR A 218 -3.72 16.47 7.88
N TYR A 219 -3.75 16.88 6.61
CA TYR A 219 -2.88 16.40 5.55
C TYR A 219 -2.24 17.54 4.75
N ASP A 220 -0.99 17.32 4.37
CA ASP A 220 -0.29 18.04 3.30
C ASP A 220 -0.56 17.35 1.96
N TYR A 221 -0.84 18.13 0.92
CA TYR A 221 -1.17 17.64 -0.42
C TYR A 221 -0.05 17.95 -1.41
N TYR A 222 0.30 16.94 -2.20
CA TYR A 222 1.34 17.01 -3.21
C TYR A 222 0.84 16.47 -4.55
N ILE A 223 1.17 17.16 -5.64
CA ILE A 223 1.12 16.57 -6.97
C ILE A 223 2.47 15.89 -7.22
N ARG A 224 2.44 14.57 -7.41
CA ARG A 224 3.55 13.77 -7.93
C ARG A 224 3.44 13.69 -9.44
N ILE A 225 4.55 13.93 -10.12
CA ILE A 225 4.63 13.77 -11.57
C ILE A 225 5.74 12.78 -11.93
N ASP A 226 5.36 11.71 -12.62
CA ASP A 226 6.31 10.77 -13.22
C ASP A 226 6.23 10.96 -14.76
N ALA A 227 7.07 11.85 -15.28
CA ALA A 227 7.18 12.09 -16.72
C ALA A 227 8.26 11.19 -17.32
N ASN A 228 7.88 10.15 -18.05
CA ASN A 228 8.85 9.31 -18.76
C ASN A 228 9.24 9.97 -20.08
N THR A 229 10.23 10.86 -20.00
CA THR A 229 10.97 11.49 -21.10
C THR A 229 10.16 12.42 -22.02
N GLY A 230 10.40 13.74 -21.91
CA GLY A 230 10.07 14.72 -22.96
C GLY A 230 9.15 15.88 -22.56
N VAL A 231 8.56 15.85 -21.37
CA VAL A 231 7.84 17.01 -20.81
C VAL A 231 8.82 17.91 -20.06
N ARG A 232 8.95 19.16 -20.49
CA ARG A 232 9.88 20.14 -19.87
C ARG A 232 9.20 21.10 -18.91
N SER A 233 7.92 21.39 -19.14
CA SER A 233 7.11 22.24 -18.27
C SER A 233 5.64 21.88 -18.44
N ALA A 234 4.90 21.99 -17.35
CA ALA A 234 3.45 21.92 -17.35
C ALA A 234 2.94 23.09 -16.51
N ASP A 235 1.77 23.56 -16.85
CA ASP A 235 1.02 24.50 -16.03
C ASP A 235 -0.17 23.73 -15.45
N TYR A 236 -0.62 24.07 -14.24
CA TYR A 236 -1.73 23.40 -13.57
C TYR A 236 -2.63 24.42 -12.88
N GLY A 237 -3.83 23.98 -12.51
CA GLY A 237 -4.75 24.78 -11.71
C GLY A 237 -5.86 23.92 -11.16
N PHE A 238 -6.40 24.31 -10.01
CA PHE A 238 -7.61 23.71 -9.46
C PHE A 238 -8.79 24.63 -9.66
N THR A 239 -9.94 24.05 -10.01
CA THR A 239 -11.21 24.77 -10.11
C THR A 239 -12.31 24.11 -9.29
N ASP A 240 -13.40 24.83 -9.02
CA ASP A 240 -14.48 24.38 -8.14
C ASP A 240 -15.53 23.47 -8.83
N GLY A 241 -15.26 23.07 -10.07
CA GLY A 241 -16.11 22.17 -10.84
C GLY A 241 -17.09 22.87 -11.78
N ASP A 242 -17.41 24.15 -11.55
CA ASP A 242 -18.52 24.84 -12.22
C ASP A 242 -18.16 25.49 -13.57
N ALA A 243 -16.88 25.74 -13.89
CA ALA A 243 -16.46 26.38 -15.17
C ALA A 243 -17.03 25.74 -16.44
N VAL A 244 -17.51 24.50 -16.39
CA VAL A 244 -17.87 23.73 -17.59
C VAL A 244 -19.34 23.24 -17.54
N VAL A 245 -20.12 23.59 -16.53
CA VAL A 245 -21.47 22.99 -16.37
C VAL A 245 -22.57 23.72 -17.16
N ASN A 246 -22.33 24.93 -17.67
CA ASN A 246 -23.39 25.71 -18.35
C ASN A 246 -23.47 25.59 -19.87
N GLY A 247 -22.88 24.56 -20.48
CA GLY A 247 -23.24 24.21 -21.86
C GLY A 247 -23.03 22.74 -22.15
N THR A 248 -24.08 22.14 -22.69
CA THR A 248 -24.15 20.76 -23.15
C THR A 248 -22.87 20.38 -23.91
N TYR A 249 -22.23 19.30 -23.48
CA TYR A 249 -20.85 18.87 -23.81
C TYR A 249 -20.60 18.45 -25.28
N GLY A 250 -21.31 19.03 -26.25
CA GLY A 250 -21.18 18.76 -27.69
C GLY A 250 -20.69 19.92 -28.56
N ASP A 251 -20.85 21.18 -28.14
CA ASP A 251 -20.77 22.33 -29.07
C ASP A 251 -19.77 23.44 -28.70
N PHE A 252 -18.94 23.26 -27.68
CA PHE A 252 -17.92 24.27 -27.36
C PHE A 252 -16.72 24.15 -28.29
N GLU A 253 -16.51 25.17 -29.12
CA GLU A 253 -15.20 25.45 -29.72
C GLU A 253 -14.11 25.49 -28.62
N ASP A 254 -12.98 24.81 -28.85
CA ASP A 254 -11.84 24.66 -27.92
C ASP A 254 -11.35 25.99 -27.30
N LYS A 255 -11.62 27.11 -27.96
CA LYS A 255 -11.32 28.46 -27.48
C LYS A 255 -12.23 28.89 -26.32
N LYS A 256 -13.55 28.73 -26.45
CA LYS A 256 -14.51 29.16 -25.41
C LYS A 256 -14.33 28.41 -24.11
N ARG A 257 -14.01 27.12 -24.19
CA ARG A 257 -13.71 26.28 -23.02
C ARG A 257 -12.43 26.74 -22.30
N ARG A 258 -11.37 27.01 -23.07
CA ARG A 258 -10.13 27.56 -22.52
C ARG A 258 -10.36 28.90 -21.83
N ASP A 259 -11.12 29.79 -22.47
CA ASP A 259 -11.40 31.11 -21.93
C ASP A 259 -12.18 30.96 -20.61
N ALA A 260 -13.18 30.08 -20.53
CA ALA A 260 -13.90 29.77 -19.30
C ALA A 260 -13.01 29.20 -18.18
N ILE A 261 -12.08 28.28 -18.50
CA ILE A 261 -11.12 27.75 -17.52
C ILE A 261 -10.20 28.88 -17.03
N ASN A 262 -9.66 29.69 -17.94
CA ASN A 262 -8.79 30.80 -17.58
C ASN A 262 -9.53 31.81 -16.69
N ASP A 263 -10.76 32.19 -17.04
CA ASP A 263 -11.58 33.12 -16.25
C ASP A 263 -11.82 32.58 -14.82
N GLU A 264 -12.04 31.27 -14.67
CA GLU A 264 -12.22 30.67 -13.35
C GLU A 264 -10.93 30.60 -12.55
N LEU A 265 -9.81 30.24 -13.18
CA LEU A 265 -8.49 30.26 -12.55
C LEU A 265 -8.13 31.68 -12.09
N ASP A 266 -8.40 32.69 -12.91
CA ASP A 266 -8.18 34.10 -12.58
C ASP A 266 -9.02 34.52 -11.37
N ARG A 267 -10.29 34.10 -11.31
CA ARG A 267 -11.20 34.34 -10.19
C ARG A 267 -10.71 33.67 -8.90
N ILE A 268 -10.21 32.45 -8.97
CA ILE A 268 -9.75 31.66 -7.81
C ILE A 268 -8.41 32.21 -7.28
N TYR A 269 -7.44 32.38 -8.17
CA TYR A 269 -6.08 32.74 -7.79
C TYR A 269 -5.86 34.25 -7.65
N GLY A 270 -6.79 35.09 -8.14
CA GLY A 270 -6.70 36.55 -8.07
C GLY A 270 -5.58 37.13 -8.96
N GLN A 271 -5.05 36.33 -9.87
CA GLN A 271 -4.00 36.71 -10.82
C GLN A 271 -4.25 35.96 -12.13
N PRO A 272 -3.82 36.53 -13.28
CA PRO A 272 -3.99 35.87 -14.56
C PRO A 272 -3.24 34.54 -14.63
N GLY A 273 -3.99 33.46 -14.83
CA GLY A 273 -3.54 32.23 -15.44
C GLY A 273 -3.05 31.12 -14.51
N TRP A 274 -2.52 30.11 -15.19
CA TRP A 274 -2.13 28.82 -14.66
C TRP A 274 -0.90 28.89 -13.76
N LEU A 275 -0.86 28.03 -12.75
CA LEU A 275 0.29 27.84 -11.89
C LEU A 275 1.35 27.03 -12.64
N LYS A 276 2.61 27.44 -12.55
CA LYS A 276 3.69 26.79 -13.32
C LYS A 276 4.35 25.68 -12.52
N ILE A 277 4.53 24.54 -13.17
CA ILE A 277 5.40 23.45 -12.70
C ILE A 277 6.79 23.68 -13.29
N ARG A 278 7.72 24.09 -12.42
CA ARG A 278 9.08 24.46 -12.83
C ARG A 278 10.04 23.27 -12.92
N ASP A 279 9.69 22.16 -12.30
CA ASP A 279 10.50 20.93 -12.31
C ASP A 279 9.59 19.72 -12.59
N LEU A 280 9.79 19.12 -13.77
CA LEU A 280 9.13 17.89 -14.20
C LEU A 280 10.11 16.73 -14.31
N SER A 281 11.23 16.81 -13.60
CA SER A 281 12.07 15.64 -13.38
C SER A 281 11.22 14.52 -12.77
N VAL A 282 11.57 13.28 -13.12
CA VAL A 282 10.86 12.08 -12.66
C VAL A 282 10.77 12.11 -11.13
N GLY A 283 9.55 12.09 -10.60
CA GLY A 283 9.29 12.05 -9.17
C GLY A 283 9.25 13.42 -8.48
N ALA A 284 9.03 14.51 -9.21
CA ALA A 284 8.81 15.83 -8.60
C ALA A 284 7.53 15.83 -7.75
N PHE A 285 7.64 16.34 -6.52
CA PHE A 285 6.52 16.57 -5.59
C PHE A 285 6.28 18.07 -5.45
N ILE A 286 5.06 18.50 -5.78
CA ILE A 286 4.69 19.92 -5.78
C ILE A 286 3.63 20.10 -4.70
N PRO A 287 3.89 20.88 -3.63
CA PRO A 287 2.88 21.14 -2.61
C PRO A 287 1.73 21.96 -3.22
N VAL A 288 0.50 21.60 -2.85
CA VAL A 288 -0.71 22.23 -3.41
C VAL A 288 -1.73 22.69 -2.37
N ASP A 289 -1.41 22.64 -1.09
CA ASP A 289 -2.32 22.99 0.02
C ASP A 289 -2.94 24.38 -0.13
N ASP A 290 -2.10 25.39 -0.37
CA ASP A 290 -2.55 26.77 -0.59
C ASP A 290 -3.47 26.89 -1.81
N ASN A 291 -3.28 26.05 -2.82
CA ASN A 291 -4.08 26.07 -4.04
C ASN A 291 -5.44 25.43 -3.78
N LEU A 292 -5.48 24.31 -3.05
CA LEU A 292 -6.73 23.65 -2.66
C LEU A 292 -7.56 24.55 -1.74
N LYS A 293 -6.91 25.20 -0.76
CA LYS A 293 -7.54 26.15 0.15
C LYS A 293 -8.20 27.32 -0.59
N LYS A 294 -7.53 27.90 -1.59
CA LYS A 294 -8.10 28.99 -2.40
C LYS A 294 -9.39 28.59 -3.14
N VAL A 295 -9.48 27.35 -3.61
CA VAL A 295 -10.70 26.86 -4.26
C VAL A 295 -11.84 26.71 -3.24
N LEU A 296 -11.55 26.14 -2.06
CA LEU A 296 -12.53 26.01 -0.98
C LEU A 296 -13.04 27.38 -0.49
N ASP A 297 -12.14 28.36 -0.31
CA ASP A 297 -12.47 29.71 0.15
C ASP A 297 -13.40 30.47 -0.81
N LYS A 298 -13.46 30.06 -2.08
CA LYS A 298 -14.31 30.67 -3.12
C LYS A 298 -15.70 30.03 -3.22
N GLY A 299 -16.06 29.16 -2.28
CA GLY A 299 -17.38 28.56 -2.16
C GLY A 299 -17.55 27.30 -3.01
N GLY A 300 -16.45 26.59 -3.30
CA GLY A 300 -16.48 25.46 -4.22
C GLY A 300 -17.42 24.34 -3.76
N GLY A 301 -18.12 23.75 -4.72
CA GLY A 301 -18.93 22.56 -4.52
C GLY A 301 -18.08 21.34 -4.11
N PRO A 302 -18.71 20.18 -3.86
CA PRO A 302 -18.02 18.98 -3.38
C PRO A 302 -16.97 18.40 -4.35
N ASP A 303 -16.91 18.90 -5.59
CA ASP A 303 -16.15 18.32 -6.68
C ASP A 303 -15.05 19.26 -7.19
N MET A 304 -13.82 19.06 -6.71
CA MET A 304 -12.66 19.80 -7.21
C MET A 304 -12.16 19.22 -8.53
N LYS A 305 -11.76 20.08 -9.47
CA LYS A 305 -11.14 19.67 -10.73
C LYS A 305 -9.69 20.09 -10.78
N LEU A 306 -8.80 19.13 -11.01
CA LEU A 306 -7.41 19.41 -11.40
C LEU A 306 -7.36 19.57 -12.91
N TRP A 307 -6.87 20.73 -13.34
CA TRP A 307 -6.55 21.00 -14.73
C TRP A 307 -5.06 20.99 -14.96
N LEU A 308 -4.63 20.42 -16.08
CA LEU A 308 -3.23 20.41 -16.49
C LEU A 308 -3.09 20.87 -17.94
N GLN A 309 -2.16 21.79 -18.13
CA GLN A 309 -1.70 22.31 -19.41
C GLN A 309 -0.25 21.86 -19.62
N VAL A 310 -0.06 20.82 -20.42
CA VAL A 310 1.28 20.29 -20.67
C VAL A 310 1.86 20.92 -21.94
N LYS A 311 3.09 21.46 -21.84
CA LYS A 311 3.87 21.92 -22.99
C LYS A 311 4.90 20.83 -23.33
N SER A 312 4.50 19.80 -24.09
CA SER A 312 5.30 18.59 -24.31
C SER A 312 5.45 18.16 -25.77
N ASN A 313 6.40 17.23 -25.96
CA ASN A 313 6.46 16.32 -27.09
C ASN A 313 5.19 15.44 -27.10
N PRO A 314 4.45 15.33 -28.23
CA PRO A 314 3.23 14.52 -28.33
C PRO A 314 3.42 13.01 -28.09
N ASN A 315 4.67 12.53 -27.95
CA ASN A 315 5.00 11.13 -27.71
C ASN A 315 5.58 10.87 -26.30
N ALA A 316 5.51 11.83 -25.38
CA ALA A 316 6.05 11.65 -24.03
C ALA A 316 5.04 10.90 -23.15
N ASP A 317 5.46 9.98 -22.29
CA ASP A 317 4.55 9.37 -21.30
C ASP A 317 4.49 10.24 -20.04
N PHE A 318 3.31 10.44 -19.49
CA PHE A 318 3.11 11.35 -18.37
C PHE A 318 2.06 10.85 -17.41
N ASP A 319 2.52 10.56 -16.19
CA ASP A 319 1.67 10.12 -15.10
C ASP A 319 1.62 11.20 -14.03
N ILE A 320 0.42 11.47 -13.54
CA ILE A 320 0.17 12.41 -12.44
C ILE A 320 -0.57 11.71 -11.34
N THR A 321 -0.11 11.92 -10.11
CA THR A 321 -0.75 11.40 -8.92
C THR A 321 -0.90 12.51 -7.90
N LEU A 322 -2.13 12.74 -7.42
CA LEU A 322 -2.36 13.56 -6.24
C LEU A 322 -2.17 12.68 -5.01
N VAL A 323 -1.28 13.13 -4.14
CA VAL A 323 -0.85 12.40 -2.96
C VAL A 323 -1.15 13.26 -1.74
N ARG A 324 -1.80 12.69 -0.74
CA ARG A 324 -1.93 13.33 0.57
C ARG A 324 -1.00 12.65 1.57
N VAL A 325 -0.39 13.42 2.45
CA VAL A 325 0.56 13.02 3.48
C VAL A 325 0.08 13.61 4.80
N PHE A 326 0.25 12.96 5.94
CA PHE A 326 -0.07 13.63 7.21
C PHE A 326 0.78 14.88 7.42
N HIS A 327 0.15 15.94 7.94
CA HIS A 327 0.78 17.25 8.13
C HIS A 327 2.14 17.13 8.85
N GLY A 328 3.18 17.74 8.27
CA GLY A 328 4.53 17.81 8.85
C GLY A 328 5.41 16.56 8.67
N GLN A 329 4.94 15.52 7.99
CA GLN A 329 5.75 14.30 7.74
C GLN A 329 6.67 14.44 6.51
N GLY A 330 6.32 15.30 5.55
CA GLY A 330 6.99 15.41 4.24
C GLY A 330 6.91 14.13 3.40
N TYR A 331 7.06 14.22 2.07
CA TYR A 331 7.07 13.02 1.21
C TYR A 331 8.46 12.36 1.16
N ASN A 332 9.01 11.98 2.31
CA ASN A 332 10.24 11.20 2.35
C ASN A 332 9.90 9.74 2.69
N LYS A 333 10.25 8.82 1.79
CA LYS A 333 10.18 7.38 2.08
C LYS A 333 11.14 7.09 3.24
N ILE A 334 10.62 6.47 4.29
CA ILE A 334 11.41 6.15 5.48
C ILE A 334 11.82 4.68 5.41
N PRO A 335 13.12 4.35 5.31
CA PRO A 335 13.55 2.97 5.42
C PRO A 335 13.25 2.44 6.83
N VAL A 336 12.61 1.28 6.92
CA VAL A 336 12.18 0.68 8.20
C VAL A 336 12.54 -0.81 8.26
N LYS A 337 12.71 -1.32 9.48
CA LYS A 337 12.79 -2.74 9.80
C LYS A 337 11.50 -3.14 10.50
N LEU A 338 10.75 -4.07 9.92
CA LEU A 338 9.60 -4.72 10.52
C LEU A 338 10.06 -6.05 11.12
N ILE A 339 9.83 -6.23 12.41
CA ILE A 339 10.21 -7.45 13.14
C ILE A 339 8.96 -8.01 13.82
N LEU A 340 8.58 -9.23 13.44
CA LEU A 340 7.48 -9.98 14.04
C LEU A 340 8.06 -11.13 14.87
N TYR A 341 7.59 -11.24 16.10
CA TYR A 341 7.88 -12.31 17.03
C TYR A 341 6.58 -13.10 17.28
N ILE A 342 6.69 -14.42 17.29
CA ILE A 342 5.62 -15.34 17.73
C ILE A 342 6.26 -16.38 18.65
N TRP A 343 5.57 -16.77 19.71
CA TRP A 343 6.08 -17.73 20.68
C TRP A 343 5.01 -18.67 21.22
N GLU A 344 5.46 -19.78 21.81
CA GLU A 344 4.64 -20.76 22.51
C GLU A 344 5.06 -20.92 23.98
#